data_AF-A0A5S3SA17-F1
#
_entry.id   AF-A0A5S3SA17-F1
#
_cell.length_a   1.000
_cell.length_b   1.000
_cell.length_c   1.000
_cell.angle_alpha   90.00
_cell.angle_beta   90.00
_cell.angle_gamma   90.00
#
_symmetry.space_group_name_H-M   'P 1'
#
loop_
_entity.id
_entity.type
_entity.pdbx_description
1 polymer ?
#
loop_
_entity_poly.entity_id
_entity_poly.type
_entity_poly.pdbx_seq_one_letter_code
_entity_poly.pdbx_strand_id
1 'polypeptide(L)'
;PVLWGDVSISMLTLLRIATFEDWTDVMYETMAVYKLSWIFYLTFIFLTAFVFLNMMVGAILEVMSEEHRNSREEQADTDSLPATQVQVNELKAQLADLKQLLKNN
;
A
#
# COMPACT_ATOMS: atom_id res chain seq x y z
N PRO A 1 0.97 -30.05 28.88
CA PRO A 1 1.09 -28.81 28.07
C PRO A 1 1.26 -29.17 26.58
N VAL A 2 0.14 -29.42 25.88
CA VAL A 2 0.20 -29.81 24.46
C VAL A 2 0.56 -28.62 23.59
N LEU A 3 0.01 -27.44 23.86
CA LEU A 3 0.23 -26.21 23.08
C LEU A 3 1.58 -25.51 23.33
N TRP A 4 2.26 -25.86 24.41
CA TRP A 4 3.44 -25.13 24.92
C TRP A 4 4.64 -26.07 25.19
N GLY A 5 4.64 -27.25 24.57
CA GLY A 5 5.61 -28.31 24.87
C GLY A 5 7.04 -27.99 24.40
N ASP A 6 7.17 -27.43 23.20
CA ASP A 6 8.43 -27.00 22.62
C ASP A 6 8.25 -25.74 21.76
N VAL A 7 9.36 -25.18 21.28
CA VAL A 7 9.39 -23.92 20.52
C VAL A 7 8.59 -24.02 19.22
N SER A 8 8.67 -25.14 18.51
CA SER A 8 7.98 -25.33 17.22
C SER A 8 6.48 -25.38 17.42
N ILE A 9 6.01 -26.13 18.43
CA ILE A 9 4.58 -26.19 18.75
C ILE A 9 4.08 -24.83 19.25
N SER A 10 4.85 -24.17 20.11
CA SER A 10 4.49 -22.83 20.62
C SER A 10 4.41 -21.81 19.49
N MET A 11 5.31 -21.88 18.50
CA MET A 11 5.28 -21.03 17.32
C MET A 11 4.03 -21.27 16.47
N LEU A 12 3.62 -22.54 16.30
CA LEU A 12 2.37 -22.88 15.62
C LEU A 12 1.15 -22.33 16.38
N THR A 13 1.12 -22.46 17.70
CA THR A 13 0.05 -21.89 18.54
C THR A 13 -0.01 -20.36 18.41
N LEU A 14 1.13 -19.67 18.45
CA LEU A 14 1.19 -18.21 18.28
C LEU A 14 0.76 -17.79 16.87
N LEU A 15 1.10 -18.57 15.83
CA LEU A 15 0.65 -18.31 14.47
C LEU A 15 -0.88 -18.42 14.36
N ARG A 16 -1.49 -19.46 14.93
CA ARG A 16 -2.96 -19.63 14.96
C ARG A 16 -3.64 -18.44 15.65
N ILE A 17 -3.10 -18.02 16.79
CA ILE A 17 -3.59 -16.83 17.51
C ILE A 17 -3.45 -15.56 16.66
N ALA A 18 -2.31 -15.39 15.97
CA ALA A 18 -2.06 -14.24 15.10
C ALA A 18 -3.05 -14.16 13.93
N THR A 19 -3.54 -15.29 13.44
CA THR A 19 -4.58 -15.38 12.40
C THR A 19 -6.01 -15.39 12.96
N PHE A 20 -6.18 -15.11 14.25
CA PHE A 20 -7.47 -15.15 14.98
C PHE A 20 -8.16 -16.52 15.00
N GLU A 21 -7.43 -17.60 14.77
CA GLU A 21 -7.95 -18.96 14.79
C GLU A 21 -7.90 -19.53 16.22
N ASP A 22 -9.05 -19.97 16.74
CA ASP A 22 -9.21 -20.65 18.04
C ASP A 22 -8.52 -19.98 19.25
N TRP A 23 -8.22 -18.67 19.17
CA TRP A 23 -7.39 -18.00 20.17
C TRP A 23 -8.06 -17.91 21.55
N THR A 24 -9.39 -17.85 21.60
CA THR A 24 -10.15 -17.81 22.86
C THR A 24 -10.05 -19.12 23.62
N ASP A 25 -10.03 -20.25 22.93
CA ASP A 25 -9.97 -21.57 23.56
C ASP A 25 -8.60 -21.80 24.18
N VAL A 26 -7.53 -21.41 23.45
CA VAL A 26 -6.15 -21.42 23.96
C VAL A 26 -6.00 -20.48 25.16
N MET A 27 -6.64 -19.31 25.12
CA MET A 27 -6.68 -18.36 26.23
C MET A 27 -7.37 -18.96 27.44
N TYR A 28 -8.57 -19.54 27.28
CA TYR A 28 -9.33 -20.13 28.38
C TYR A 28 -8.61 -21.32 29.02
N GLU A 29 -7.97 -22.19 28.23
CA GLU A 29 -7.12 -23.28 28.73
C GLU A 29 -5.98 -22.72 29.61
N THR A 30 -5.35 -21.64 29.17
CA THR A 30 -4.26 -21.00 29.92
C THR A 30 -4.78 -20.27 31.16
N MET A 31 -5.98 -19.67 31.11
CA MET A 31 -6.63 -19.00 32.23
C MET A 31 -6.99 -19.95 33.37
N ALA A 32 -7.21 -21.24 33.08
CA ALA A 32 -7.45 -22.26 34.10
C ALA A 32 -6.29 -22.38 35.10
N VAL A 33 -5.06 -22.08 34.65
CA VAL A 33 -3.84 -22.05 35.48
C VAL A 33 -3.45 -20.61 35.86
N TYR A 34 -3.48 -19.70 34.89
CA TYR A 34 -3.06 -18.31 35.02
C TYR A 34 -4.20 -17.34 34.71
N LYS A 35 -5.02 -16.99 35.71
CA LYS A 35 -6.26 -16.21 35.54
C LYS A 35 -6.11 -14.87 34.79
N LEU A 36 -4.94 -14.23 34.84
CA LEU A 36 -4.66 -12.94 34.17
C LEU A 36 -4.02 -13.10 32.78
N SER A 37 -3.90 -14.33 32.26
CA SER A 37 -3.27 -14.59 30.96
C SER A 37 -3.98 -13.91 29.80
N TRP A 38 -5.27 -13.58 29.92
CA TRP A 38 -6.03 -12.84 28.89
C TRP A 38 -5.34 -11.55 28.44
N ILE A 39 -4.57 -10.90 29.32
CA ILE A 39 -3.80 -9.69 29.01
C ILE A 39 -2.74 -10.00 27.94
N PHE A 40 -2.04 -11.13 28.05
CA PHE A 40 -1.05 -11.57 27.06
C PHE A 40 -1.69 -11.76 25.69
N TYR A 41 -2.82 -12.46 25.59
CA TYR A 41 -3.48 -12.72 24.31
C TYR A 41 -4.01 -11.44 23.67
N LEU A 42 -4.70 -10.58 24.42
CA LEU A 42 -5.22 -9.33 23.87
C LEU A 42 -4.09 -8.38 23.43
N THR A 43 -3.00 -8.28 24.20
CA THR A 43 -1.85 -7.46 23.81
C THR A 43 -1.13 -8.03 22.60
N PHE A 44 -0.90 -9.34 22.54
CA PHE A 44 -0.30 -10.02 21.39
C PHE A 44 -1.13 -9.84 20.12
N ILE A 45 -2.44 -10.05 20.20
CA ILE A 45 -3.37 -9.86 19.08
C ILE A 45 -3.36 -8.40 18.62
N PHE A 46 -3.46 -7.44 19.54
CA PHE A 46 -3.47 -6.03 19.19
C PHE A 46 -2.17 -5.60 18.51
N LEU A 47 -1.01 -6.02 19.04
CA LEU A 47 0.29 -5.73 18.44
C LEU A 47 0.44 -6.38 17.06
N THR A 48 0.05 -7.65 16.92
CA THR A 48 0.16 -8.38 15.65
C THR A 48 -0.76 -7.80 14.59
N ALA A 49 -2.01 -7.50 14.95
CA ALA A 49 -2.96 -6.86 14.05
C ALA A 49 -2.51 -5.45 13.66
N PHE A 50 -1.94 -4.68 14.59
CA PHE A 50 -1.40 -3.35 14.30
C PHE A 50 -0.21 -3.42 13.34
N VAL A 51 0.75 -4.31 13.56
CA VAL A 51 1.89 -4.52 12.65
C VAL A 51 1.40 -4.98 11.28
N PHE A 52 0.47 -5.93 11.23
CA PHE A 52 -0.09 -6.44 9.99
C PHE A 52 -0.83 -5.35 9.20
N LEU A 53 -1.66 -4.55 9.88
CA LEU A 53 -2.38 -3.43 9.29
C LEU A 53 -1.41 -2.38 8.73
N ASN A 54 -0.39 -2.00 9.50
CA ASN A 54 0.61 -1.04 9.04
C ASN A 54 1.40 -1.55 7.83
N MET A 55 1.74 -2.85 7.82
CA MET A 55 2.41 -3.47 6.67
C MET A 55 1.50 -3.49 5.44
N MET A 56 0.22 -3.82 5.62
CA MET A 56 -0.79 -3.83 4.54
C MET A 56 -0.98 -2.43 3.95
N VAL A 57 -1.13 -1.40 4.80
CA VAL A 57 -1.21 -0.01 4.35
C VAL A 57 0.06 0.38 3.60
N GLY A 58 1.23 0.01 4.11
CA GLY A 58 2.51 0.24 3.42
C GLY A 58 2.55 -0.39 2.02
N ALA A 59 2.15 -1.65 1.89
CA ALA A 59 2.13 -2.35 0.61
C ALA A 59 1.10 -1.75 -0.37
N ILE A 60 -0.09 -1.38 0.11
CA ILE A 60 -1.11 -0.71 -0.73
C ILE A 60 -0.61 0.64 -1.22
N LEU A 61 0.01 1.44 -0.33
CA LEU A 61 0.57 2.73 -0.69
C LEU A 61 1.72 2.61 -1.69
N GLU A 62 2.57 1.60 -1.55
CA GLU A 62 3.64 1.30 -2.52
C GLU A 62 3.05 1.05 -3.92
N VAL A 63 2.05 0.16 -4.02
CA VAL A 63 1.38 -0.15 -5.29
C VAL A 63 0.69 1.09 -5.89
N MET A 64 -0.02 1.87 -5.09
CA MET A 64 -0.66 3.11 -5.56
C MET A 64 0.36 4.17 -6.01
N SER A 65 1.48 4.29 -5.30
CA SER A 65 2.55 5.22 -5.66
C SER A 65 3.24 4.81 -6.97
N GLU A 66 3.42 3.50 -7.20
CA GLU A 66 3.96 2.95 -8.44
C GLU A 66 3.04 3.24 -9.63
N GLU A 67 1.73 3.01 -9.51
CA GLU A 67 0.76 3.39 -10.56
C GLU A 67 0.80 4.89 -10.85
N HIS A 68 0.78 5.74 -9.81
CA HIS A 68 0.84 7.19 -10.00
C HIS A 68 2.15 7.66 -10.65
N ARG A 69 3.28 6.99 -10.37
CA ARG A 69 4.55 7.29 -11.04
C ARG A 69 4.47 6.92 -12.53
N ASN A 70 3.99 5.72 -12.86
CA ASN A 70 3.86 5.28 -14.25
C ASN A 70 2.92 6.20 -15.05
N SER A 71 1.77 6.58 -14.48
CA SER A 71 0.85 7.54 -15.13
C SER A 71 1.47 8.93 -15.35
N ARG A 72 2.33 9.39 -14.42
CA ARG A 72 3.05 10.66 -14.57
C ARG A 72 4.14 10.58 -15.63
N GLU A 73 4.86 9.46 -15.72
CA GLU A 73 5.87 9.23 -16.74
C GLU A 73 5.23 9.15 -18.14
N GLU A 74 4.09 8.47 -18.30
CA GLU A 74 3.35 8.45 -19.57
C GLU A 74 2.83 9.85 -20.00
N GLN A 75 2.34 10.64 -19.04
CA GLN A 75 1.92 12.02 -19.31
C GLN A 75 3.10 12.95 -19.60
N ALA A 76 4.20 12.81 -18.86
CA ALA A 76 5.42 13.58 -19.11
C ALA A 76 6.05 13.21 -20.45
N ASP A 77 6.05 11.95 -20.86
CA ASP A 77 6.55 11.53 -22.17
C ASP A 77 5.64 12.09 -23.28
N THR A 78 4.32 12.07 -23.11
CA THR A 78 3.36 12.66 -24.05
C THR A 78 3.51 14.19 -24.19
N ASP A 79 3.73 14.92 -23.09
CA ASP A 79 3.96 16.38 -23.10
C ASP A 79 5.40 16.78 -23.49
N SER A 80 6.37 15.87 -23.33
CA SER A 80 7.79 16.11 -23.69
C SER A 80 8.19 15.55 -25.05
N LEU A 81 7.29 14.85 -25.76
CA LEU A 81 7.44 14.59 -27.17
C LEU A 81 7.69 15.93 -27.88
N PRO A 82 8.83 16.10 -28.58
CA PRO A 82 9.05 17.30 -29.35
C PRO A 82 7.88 17.45 -30.31
N ALA A 83 7.17 18.60 -30.22
CA ALA A 83 6.08 18.92 -31.14
C ALA A 83 6.53 18.55 -32.55
N THR A 84 5.78 17.67 -33.21
CA THR A 84 6.20 17.13 -34.51
C THR A 84 6.47 18.30 -35.45
N GLN A 85 7.48 18.20 -36.33
CA GLN A 85 7.85 19.30 -37.23
C GLN A 85 6.64 19.89 -37.99
N VAL A 86 5.64 19.04 -38.28
CA VAL A 86 4.33 19.43 -38.85
C VAL A 86 3.57 20.41 -37.94
N GLN A 87 3.40 20.08 -36.65
CA GLN A 87 2.70 20.93 -35.67
C GLN A 87 3.41 22.27 -35.47
N VAL A 88 4.76 22.26 -35.43
CA VAL A 88 5.57 23.49 -35.32
C VAL A 88 5.41 24.37 -36.55
N ASN A 89 5.39 23.78 -37.75
CA ASN A 89 5.20 24.53 -39.00
C ASN A 89 3.79 25.13 -39.09
N GLU A 90 2.77 24.41 -38.63
CA GLU A 90 1.39 24.87 -38.61
C GLU A 90 1.18 26.02 -37.61
N LEU A 91 1.74 25.93 -36.40
CA LEU A 91 1.73 27.02 -35.43
C LEU A 91 2.44 28.29 -35.97
N LYS A 92 3.57 28.12 -36.67
CA LYS A 92 4.26 29.25 -37.33
C LYS A 92 3.40 29.91 -38.41
N ALA A 93 2.66 29.12 -39.18
CA ALA A 93 1.75 29.64 -40.20
C ALA A 93 0.61 30.45 -39.57
N GLN A 94 -0.01 29.93 -38.50
CA GLN A 94 -1.07 30.66 -37.77
C GLN A 94 -0.56 31.96 -37.14
N LEU A 95 0.65 31.96 -36.55
CA LEU A 95 1.26 33.18 -36.03
C LEU A 95 1.55 34.21 -37.12
N ALA A 96 1.98 33.76 -38.31
CA ALA A 96 2.21 34.65 -39.45
C ALA A 96 0.90 35.31 -39.91
N ASP A 97 -0.18 34.54 -39.99
CA ASP A 97 -1.50 35.01 -40.40
C ASP A 97 -2.07 36.04 -39.39
N LEU A 98 -1.98 35.73 -38.09
CA LEU A 98 -2.40 36.65 -37.03
C LEU A 98 -1.62 37.98 -37.07
N LYS A 99 -0.32 37.91 -37.35
CA LYS A 99 0.56 39.09 -37.46
C LYS A 99 0.21 39.94 -38.68
N GLN A 100 -0.30 39.32 -39.74
CA GLN A 100 -0.74 40.00 -40.95
C GLN A 100 -2.10 40.69 -40.73
N LEU A 101 -3.03 40.04 -40.02
CA LEU A 101 -4.31 40.62 -39.61
C LEU A 101 -4.17 41.83 -38.68
N LEU A 102 -3.18 41.80 -37.77
CA LEU A 102 -2.84 42.93 -36.90
C LEU A 102 -2.13 44.08 -37.63
N LYS A 103 -1.51 43.83 -38.78
CA LYS A 103 -0.84 44.86 -39.59
C LYS A 103 -1.79 45.56 -40.57
N ASN A 104 -2.91 44.91 -40.89
CA ASN A 104 -3.91 45.41 -41.84
C ASN A 104 -5.12 46.07 -41.15
N ASN A 105 -5.12 46.18 -39.82
CA ASN A 105 -5.96 47.10 -39.03
C ASN A 105 -5.10 48.23 -38.48
#